data_AF-A0A2N2H6D5-F1
#
_entry.id   AF-A0A2N2H6D5-F1
#
_cell.length_a   1.000
_cell.length_b   1.000
_cell.length_c   1.000
_cell.angle_alpha   90.00
_cell.angle_beta   90.00
_cell.angle_gamma   90.00
#
_symmetry.space_group_name_H-M   'P 1'
#
loop_
_entity.id
_entity.type
_entity.pdbx_description
1 polymer ?
#
loop_
_entity_poly.entity_id
_entity_poly.type
_entity_poly.pdbx_seq_one_letter_code
_entity_poly.pdbx_strand_id
1 'polypeptide(L)'
;MKYSEYRTRRFGRQGMGEQQRCADQAAQKDMLFYTQGLISLECLCGREKLKGNSLCRQCYKALPDEMQKALYRKLGHGYEEALDDAVKWLQENRW
;
A
#
# COMPACT_ATOMS: atom_id res chain seq x y z
N MET A 1 -1.20 -49.93 12.70
CA MET A 1 -0.69 -48.74 13.42
C MET A 1 -1.76 -48.25 14.37
N LYS A 2 -1.42 -48.13 15.66
CA LYS A 2 -2.28 -47.65 16.76
C LYS A 2 -2.34 -46.12 16.75
N TYR A 3 -3.51 -45.56 17.07
CA TYR A 3 -3.79 -44.33 17.86
C TYR A 3 -5.26 -43.97 17.59
N SER A 4 -6.24 -44.67 18.17
CA SER A 4 -6.80 -44.49 19.52
C SER A 4 -6.93 -43.03 19.96
N GLU A 5 -8.20 -42.60 20.01
CA GLU A 5 -8.73 -41.55 20.91
C GLU A 5 -8.31 -40.14 20.48
N TYR A 6 -9.19 -39.14 20.44
CA TYR A 6 -9.76 -38.53 21.63
C TYR A 6 -11.21 -38.10 21.45
N ARG A 7 -11.96 -38.58 22.43
CA ARG A 7 -13.30 -38.24 22.85
C ARG A 7 -13.42 -36.75 23.16
N THR A 8 -14.49 -36.19 22.64
CA THR A 8 -15.18 -34.96 23.02
C THR A 8 -15.01 -34.53 24.49
N ARG A 9 -14.85 -33.22 24.70
CA ARG A 9 -15.73 -32.34 25.50
C ARG A 9 -15.06 -30.99 25.77
N ARG A 10 -15.71 -29.91 25.35
CA ARG A 10 -16.21 -28.87 26.27
C ARG A 10 -16.99 -27.81 25.50
N PHE A 11 -18.29 -27.77 25.78
CA PHE A 11 -19.04 -26.53 25.76
C PHE A 11 -18.34 -25.50 26.66
N GLY A 12 -18.21 -24.27 26.15
CA GLY A 12 -17.60 -23.13 26.84
C GLY A 12 -17.43 -21.99 25.82
N ARG A 13 -18.49 -21.26 25.47
CA ARG A 13 -18.93 -20.03 26.17
C ARG A 13 -18.09 -18.81 25.72
N GLN A 14 -18.73 -17.92 24.97
CA GLN A 14 -18.41 -16.50 24.73
C GLN A 14 -17.09 -16.27 23.94
N GLY A 15 -17.11 -15.84 22.68
CA GLY A 15 -17.79 -14.62 22.22
C GLY A 15 -16.83 -13.43 22.28
N MET A 16 -15.64 -13.52 21.65
CA MET A 16 -14.75 -12.38 21.35
C MET A 16 -13.81 -12.81 20.21
N GLY A 17 -13.86 -12.15 19.05
CA GLY A 17 -12.90 -12.41 17.97
C GLY A 17 -13.33 -12.03 16.56
N GLU A 18 -14.57 -11.58 16.35
CA GLU A 18 -15.03 -11.24 15.00
C GLU A 18 -14.65 -9.81 14.57
N GLN A 19 -14.34 -8.93 15.52
CA GLN A 19 -13.96 -7.54 15.24
C GLN A 19 -12.51 -7.39 14.76
N GLN A 20 -11.62 -8.36 15.01
CA GLN A 20 -10.20 -8.24 14.66
C GLN A 20 -9.91 -8.38 13.15
N ARG A 21 -10.81 -8.96 12.34
CA ARG A 21 -10.52 -9.28 10.93
C ARG A 21 -10.76 -8.13 9.95
N CYS A 22 -11.50 -7.09 10.33
CA CYS A 22 -11.84 -6.00 9.42
C CYS A 22 -10.81 -4.85 9.40
N ALA A 23 -10.10 -4.59 10.50
CA ALA A 23 -9.05 -3.55 10.53
C ALA A 23 -7.79 -3.99 9.76
N ASP A 24 -7.43 -5.27 9.87
CA ASP A 24 -6.27 -5.84 9.18
C ASP A 24 -6.45 -5.87 7.65
N GLN A 25 -7.70 -6.06 7.19
CA GLN A 25 -8.05 -6.04 5.77
C GLN A 25 -7.96 -4.66 5.11
N ALA A 26 -8.11 -3.56 5.87
CA ALA A 26 -7.97 -2.21 5.33
C ALA A 26 -6.50 -1.90 5.03
N ALA A 27 -5.60 -2.15 5.98
CA ALA A 27 -4.16 -1.96 5.80
C ALA A 27 -3.57 -2.85 4.67
N GLN A 28 -4.06 -4.08 4.53
CA GLN A 28 -3.63 -4.96 3.44
C GLN A 28 -4.10 -4.48 2.05
N LYS A 29 -5.26 -3.83 1.94
CA LYS A 29 -5.77 -3.28 0.68
C LYS A 29 -5.02 -2.02 0.25
N ASP A 30 -4.63 -1.18 1.21
CA ASP A 30 -3.85 0.03 0.94
C ASP A 30 -2.47 -0.32 0.36
N MET A 31 -1.78 -1.31 0.96
CA MET A 31 -0.49 -1.80 0.45
C MET A 31 -0.56 -2.33 -0.99
N LEU A 32 -1.61 -3.08 -1.34
CA LEU A 32 -1.79 -3.59 -2.71
C LEU A 32 -1.99 -2.46 -3.73
N PHE A 33 -2.70 -1.40 -3.37
CA PHE A 33 -2.91 -0.23 -4.22
C PHE A 33 -1.58 0.47 -4.57
N TYR A 34 -0.74 0.75 -3.57
CA TYR A 34 0.57 1.37 -3.80
C TYR A 34 1.52 0.47 -4.58
N THR A 35 1.47 -0.84 -4.32
CA THR A 35 2.30 -1.83 -5.04
C THR A 35 1.90 -1.92 -6.52
N GLN A 36 0.60 -1.90 -6.82
CA GLN A 36 0.10 -1.92 -8.19
C GLN A 36 0.46 -0.62 -8.93
N GLY A 37 0.48 0.51 -8.23
CA GLY A 37 1.03 1.77 -8.71
C GLY A 37 2.49 1.64 -9.16
N LEU A 38 3.35 0.98 -8.38
CA LEU A 38 4.78 0.77 -8.73
C LEU A 38 5.00 -0.18 -9.92
N ILE A 39 4.08 -1.13 -10.13
CA ILE A 39 4.15 -2.13 -11.21
C ILE A 39 3.64 -1.56 -12.54
N SER A 40 2.68 -0.63 -12.48
CA SER A 40 2.12 0.05 -13.64
C SER A 40 3.22 0.69 -14.50
N LEU A 41 3.00 0.70 -15.82
CA LEU A 41 3.85 1.41 -16.79
C LEU A 41 3.33 2.81 -17.10
N GLU A 42 2.20 3.22 -16.52
CA GLU A 42 1.56 4.49 -16.80
C GLU A 42 1.67 5.44 -15.61
N CYS A 43 1.95 6.71 -15.90
CA CYS A 43 1.98 7.79 -14.92
C CYS A 43 0.65 8.55 -14.92
N LEU A 44 0.37 9.31 -13.85
CA LEU A 44 -0.79 10.20 -13.74
C LEU A 44 -0.96 11.20 -14.89
N CYS A 45 0.14 11.58 -15.55
CA CYS A 45 0.11 12.45 -16.71
C CYS A 45 -0.16 11.72 -18.03
N GLY A 46 -0.42 10.40 -18.01
CA GLY A 46 -0.64 9.56 -19.19
C GLY A 46 0.64 9.16 -19.95
N ARG A 47 1.83 9.51 -19.43
CA ARG A 47 3.11 9.09 -20.04
C ARG A 47 3.57 7.75 -19.50
N GLU A 48 4.35 7.05 -20.30
CA GLU A 48 5.02 5.83 -19.89
C GLU A 48 6.10 6.10 -18.83
N LYS A 49 6.18 5.22 -17.83
CA LYS A 49 7.17 5.24 -16.76
C LYS A 49 7.92 3.90 -16.69
N LEU A 50 9.08 3.94 -16.04
CA LEU A 50 9.87 2.75 -15.76
C LEU A 50 9.22 1.95 -14.63
N LYS A 51 9.21 0.62 -14.76
CA LYS A 51 8.74 -0.29 -13.71
C LYS A 51 9.53 -0.06 -12.43
N GLY A 52 8.83 -0.06 -11.29
CA GLY A 52 9.42 0.20 -9.97
C GLY A 52 9.41 1.66 -9.55
N ASN A 53 8.91 2.57 -10.39
CA ASN A 53 8.68 3.96 -10.03
C ASN A 53 7.19 4.28 -10.04
N SER A 54 6.73 5.09 -9.09
CA SER A 54 5.32 5.52 -9.06
C SER A 54 5.02 6.66 -10.03
N LEU A 55 6.02 7.47 -10.38
CA LEU A 55 5.90 8.62 -11.27
C LEU A 55 6.87 8.51 -12.45
N CYS A 56 6.53 9.14 -13.58
CA CYS A 56 7.47 9.26 -14.70
C CYS A 56 8.59 10.26 -14.37
N ARG A 57 9.69 10.17 -15.11
CA ARG A 57 10.88 11.01 -14.86
C ARG A 57 10.58 12.52 -14.92
N GLN A 58 9.61 12.93 -15.75
CA GLN A 58 9.24 14.34 -15.83
C GLN A 58 8.43 14.79 -14.62
N CYS A 59 7.44 14.00 -14.18
CA CYS A 59 6.66 14.29 -12.96
C CYS A 59 7.57 14.32 -11.74
N TYR A 60 8.51 13.38 -11.68
CA TYR A 60 9.50 13.34 -10.62
C TYR A 60 10.38 14.59 -10.58
N LYS A 61 10.80 15.11 -11.74
CA LYS A 61 11.59 16.35 -11.83
C LYS A 61 10.79 17.62 -11.57
N ALA A 62 9.48 17.60 -11.78
CA ALA A 62 8.61 18.74 -11.51
C ALA A 62 8.42 18.94 -10.00
N LEU A 63 8.50 17.86 -9.22
CA LEU A 63 8.37 17.90 -7.76
C LEU A 63 9.54 18.64 -7.10
N PRO A 64 9.29 19.33 -5.97
CA PRO A 64 10.35 19.89 -5.15
C PRO A 64 11.26 18.80 -4.54
N ASP A 65 12.54 19.12 -4.32
CA ASP A 65 13.57 18.20 -3.81
C ASP A 65 13.16 17.45 -2.53
N GLU A 66 12.43 18.11 -1.64
CA GLU A 66 11.98 17.48 -0.38
C GLU A 66 10.97 16.35 -0.61
N MET A 67 10.05 16.52 -1.57
CA MET A 67 9.10 15.47 -1.97
C MET A 67 9.81 14.35 -2.73
N GLN A 68 10.78 14.70 -3.57
CA GLN A 68 11.62 13.73 -4.29
C GLN A 68 12.36 12.79 -3.31
N LYS A 69 12.92 13.33 -2.21
CA LYS A 69 13.56 12.54 -1.15
C LYS A 69 12.55 11.68 -0.38
N ALA A 70 11.35 12.19 -0.14
CA ALA A 70 10.32 11.46 0.59
C ALA A 70 9.85 10.22 -0.20
N LEU A 71 9.81 10.28 -1.53
CA LEU A 71 9.51 9.15 -2.41
C LEU A 71 10.59 8.04 -2.40
N TYR A 72 11.79 8.30 -1.90
CA TYR A 72 12.82 7.27 -1.70
C TYR A 72 12.67 6.48 -0.39
N ARG A 73 11.68 6.84 0.46
CA ARG A 73 11.37 6.07 1.67
C ARG A 73 10.81 4.70 1.30
N LYS A 74 10.93 3.73 2.21
CA LYS A 74 10.38 2.38 2.03
C LYS A 74 8.85 2.41 2.21
N LEU A 75 8.15 1.53 1.48
CA LEU A 75 6.72 1.23 1.71
C LEU A 75 6.49 0.89 3.19
N GLY A 76 5.45 1.47 3.79
CA GLY A 76 5.16 1.37 5.22
C GLY A 76 5.97 2.27 6.15
N HIS A 77 6.89 3.09 5.64
CA HIS A 77 7.64 4.11 6.39
C HIS A 77 7.33 5.55 5.89
N GLY A 78 6.06 5.81 5.56
CA GLY A 78 5.61 7.12 5.07
C GLY A 78 5.90 7.40 3.60
N TYR A 79 6.17 6.35 2.82
CA TYR A 79 6.18 6.43 1.35
C TYR A 79 4.79 6.78 0.80
N GLU A 80 3.75 6.24 1.43
CA GLU A 80 2.36 6.34 0.99
C GLU A 80 1.89 7.78 1.08
N GLU A 81 2.15 8.43 2.22
CA GLU A 81 1.90 9.85 2.46
C GLU A 81 2.71 10.72 1.48
N ALA A 82 3.99 10.40 1.28
CA ALA A 82 4.84 11.11 0.34
C ALA A 82 4.35 11.00 -1.12
N LEU A 83 3.78 9.85 -1.49
CA LEU A 83 3.20 9.65 -2.80
C LEU A 83 1.90 10.45 -2.93
N ASP A 84 1.01 10.40 -1.94
CA ASP A 84 -0.25 11.16 -1.96
C ASP A 84 0.01 12.66 -2.07
N ASP A 85 0.95 13.19 -1.27
CA ASP A 85 1.40 14.59 -1.33
C ASP A 85 1.98 14.94 -2.71
N ALA A 86 2.81 14.06 -3.28
CA ALA A 86 3.38 14.27 -4.60
C ALA A 86 2.30 14.27 -5.70
N VAL A 87 1.32 13.36 -5.63
CA VAL A 87 0.20 13.31 -6.57
C VAL A 87 -0.64 14.56 -6.48
N LYS A 88 -0.99 14.99 -5.27
CA LYS A 88 -1.75 16.21 -5.03
C LYS A 88 -1.04 17.43 -5.57
N TRP A 89 0.26 17.56 -5.28
CA TRP A 89 1.08 18.65 -5.80
C TRP A 89 1.09 18.69 -7.34
N LEU A 90 1.23 17.53 -7.99
CA LEU A 90 1.22 17.42 -9.46
C LEU A 90 -0.17 17.73 -10.07
N GLN A 91 -1.26 17.42 -9.37
CA GLN A 91 -2.61 17.77 -9.79
C GLN A 91 -2.90 19.27 -9.68
N GLU A 92 -2.36 19.93 -8.65
CA GLU A 92 -2.53 21.37 -8.44
C GLU A 92 -1.64 22.20 -9.38
N ASN A 93 -0.41 21.75 -9.63
CA ASN A 93 0.58 22.49 -10.42
C ASN A 93 0.58 22.12 -11.91
N ARG A 94 -0.53 21.61 -12.48
CA ARG A 94 -0.64 21.11 -13.87
C ARG A 94 0.25 21.90 -14.85
N TRP A 95 1.29 21.23 -15.33
CA TRP A 95 2.43 21.75 -16.08
C TRP A 95 2.49 21.11 -17.46
#